data_AF-A0A4U7KT66-F1
#
_entry.id   AF-A0A4U7KT66-F1
#
_cell.length_a   1.000
_cell.length_b   1.000
_cell.length_c   1.000
_cell.angle_alpha   90.00
_cell.angle_beta   90.00
_cell.angle_gamma   90.00
#
_symmetry.space_group_name_H-M   'P 1'
#
loop_
_entity.id
_entity.type
_entity.pdbx_description
1 polymer ?
#
loop_
_entity_poly.entity_id
_entity_poly.type
_entity_poly.pdbx_seq_one_letter_code
_entity_poly.pdbx_strand_id
1 'polypeptide(L)'
;MTTAGRLLLAIGTLVFFHAAYSTYEHLSLRKSLGLVGAEAKSMPIDITLETLVSFIVILVGIALTALPLKNVTWASEMRTKSIDEVDSRSNFAPLTHRGQILFAASD
;
A
#
# COMPACT_ATOMS: atom_id res chain seq x y z
N MET A 1 -3.59 -8.31 1.68
CA MET A 1 -2.31 -7.73 1.22
C MET A 1 -1.33 -8.88 1.01
N THR A 2 -0.80 -9.03 -0.18
CA THR A 2 0.10 -10.15 -0.50
C THR A 2 1.48 -9.92 0.12
N THR A 3 2.07 -10.93 0.74
CA THR A 3 3.44 -10.87 1.27
C THR A 3 4.46 -10.63 0.15
N ALA A 4 4.22 -11.24 -1.01
CA ALA A 4 5.00 -11.01 -2.23
C ALA A 4 4.99 -9.55 -2.69
N GLY A 5 3.83 -8.87 -2.68
CA GLY A 5 3.74 -7.44 -3.04
C GLY A 5 4.55 -6.55 -2.11
N ARG A 6 4.54 -6.83 -0.80
CA ARG A 6 5.36 -6.11 0.19
C ARG A 6 6.87 -6.33 -0.01
N LEU A 7 7.28 -7.56 -0.33
CA LEU A 7 8.67 -7.87 -0.63
C LEU A 7 9.14 -7.16 -1.91
N LEU A 8 8.34 -7.19 -2.98
CA LEU A 8 8.64 -6.47 -4.22
C LEU A 8 8.74 -4.96 -3.99
N LEU A 9 7.82 -4.38 -3.20
CA LEU A 9 7.89 -2.98 -2.79
C LEU A 9 9.19 -2.65 -2.05
N ALA A 10 9.57 -3.47 -1.07
CA ALA A 10 10.79 -3.25 -0.29
C ALA A 10 12.04 -3.32 -1.17
N ILE A 11 12.16 -4.37 -2.00
CA ILE A 11 13.29 -4.56 -2.92
C ILE A 11 13.32 -3.44 -3.96
N GLY A 12 12.21 -3.14 -4.61
CA GLY A 12 12.12 -2.07 -5.61
C GLY A 12 12.50 -0.70 -5.03
N THR A 13 12.06 -0.40 -3.80
CA THR A 13 12.43 0.84 -3.09
C THR A 13 13.92 0.89 -2.80
N LEU A 14 14.54 -0.21 -2.37
CA LEU A 14 15.97 -0.28 -2.10
C LEU A 14 16.79 -0.05 -3.38
N VAL A 15 16.44 -0.73 -4.47
CA VAL A 15 17.11 -0.55 -5.78
C VAL A 15 16.89 0.87 -6.30
N PHE A 16 15.72 1.47 -6.11
CA PHE A 16 15.47 2.86 -6.49
C PHE A 16 16.36 3.84 -5.70
N PHE A 17 16.53 3.62 -4.39
CA PHE A 17 17.46 4.41 -3.58
C PHE A 17 18.91 4.21 -4.00
N HIS A 18 19.29 2.98 -4.37
CA HIS A 18 20.62 2.70 -4.91
C HIS A 18 20.86 3.53 -6.19
N ALA A 19 19.95 3.48 -7.15
CA ALA A 19 20.06 4.25 -8.39
C ALA A 19 20.02 5.78 -8.17
N ALA A 20 19.25 6.26 -7.18
CA ALA A 20 19.25 7.66 -6.78
C ALA A 20 20.60 8.09 -6.18
N TYR A 21 21.22 7.23 -5.36
CA TYR A 21 22.57 7.47 -4.85
C TYR A 21 23.61 7.46 -5.97
N SER A 22 23.56 6.52 -6.90
CA SER A 22 24.46 6.50 -8.08
C SER A 22 24.32 7.76 -8.93
N THR A 23 23.09 8.28 -9.09
CA THR A 23 22.85 9.56 -9.76
C THR A 23 23.52 10.71 -9.00
N TYR A 24 23.35 10.76 -7.68
CA TYR A 24 23.97 11.77 -6.83
C TYR A 24 25.50 11.73 -6.90
N GLU A 25 26.09 10.54 -6.77
CA GLU A 25 27.54 10.33 -6.86
C GLU A 25 28.07 10.79 -8.21
N HIS A 26 27.44 10.35 -9.30
CA HIS A 26 27.84 10.72 -10.65
C HIS A 26 27.80 12.24 -10.88
N LEU A 27 26.74 12.91 -10.44
CA LEU A 27 26.62 14.37 -10.54
C LEU A 27 27.61 15.11 -9.63
N SER A 28 27.87 14.60 -8.43
CA SER A 28 28.82 15.16 -7.48
C SER A 28 30.25 15.11 -8.01
N LEU A 29 30.67 13.96 -8.56
CA LEU A 29 31.98 13.77 -9.19
C LEU A 29 32.15 14.66 -10.42
N ARG A 30 31.13 14.77 -11.27
CA ARG A 30 31.18 15.68 -12.42
C ARG A 30 31.34 17.13 -12.01
N LYS A 31 30.67 17.53 -10.92
CA LYS A 31 30.77 18.88 -10.38
C LYS A 31 32.16 19.15 -9.81
N SER A 32 32.75 18.21 -9.07
CA SER A 32 34.09 18.38 -8.50
C SER A 32 35.20 18.43 -9.56
N LEU A 33 35.02 17.72 -10.68
CA LEU A 33 35.93 17.74 -11.82
C LEU A 33 35.78 18.97 -12.73
N GLY A 34 34.88 19.91 -12.41
CA GLY A 34 34.65 21.10 -13.23
C GLY A 34 33.97 20.84 -14.59
N LEU A 35 33.41 19.65 -14.79
CA LEU A 35 32.78 19.21 -16.05
C LEU A 35 31.34 19.74 -16.24
N VAL A 36 31.01 20.87 -15.60
CA VAL A 36 29.65 21.42 -15.47
C VAL A 36 29.10 22.01 -16.78
N GLY A 37 29.92 22.14 -17.83
CA GLY A 37 29.52 22.66 -19.15
C GLY A 37 29.93 21.79 -20.35
N ALA A 38 30.53 20.62 -20.12
CA ALA A 38 30.93 19.74 -21.22
C ALA A 38 29.69 19.10 -21.88
N GLU A 39 29.63 19.15 -23.22
CA GLU A 39 28.52 18.78 -24.13
C GLU A 39 27.82 17.43 -23.88
N ALA A 40 28.38 16.54 -23.05
CA ALA A 40 27.74 15.29 -22.65
C ALA A 40 26.86 15.47 -21.39
N LYS A 41 25.65 16.02 -21.56
CA LYS A 41 24.66 16.25 -20.47
C LYS A 41 23.80 15.00 -20.13
N SER A 42 24.00 13.88 -20.83
CA SER A 42 23.21 12.66 -20.64
C SER A 42 23.61 11.90 -19.38
N MET A 43 22.64 11.26 -18.72
CA MET A 43 22.95 10.28 -17.69
C MET A 43 23.49 8.98 -18.30
N PRO A 44 24.37 8.27 -17.58
CA PRO A 44 24.76 6.91 -17.91
C PRO A 44 23.53 6.00 -18.10
N ILE A 45 23.58 5.17 -19.15
CA ILE A 45 22.44 4.35 -19.56
C ILE A 45 22.08 3.29 -18.50
N ASP A 46 23.07 2.78 -17.79
CA ASP A 46 22.93 1.86 -16.66
C ASP A 46 22.07 2.46 -15.54
N ILE A 47 22.38 3.69 -15.10
CA ILE A 47 21.59 4.38 -14.05
C ILE A 47 20.17 4.63 -14.54
N THR A 48 19.99 5.01 -15.82
CA THR A 48 18.64 5.21 -16.38
C THR A 48 17.83 3.91 -16.47
N LEU A 49 18.48 2.78 -16.77
CA LEU A 49 17.80 1.48 -16.82
C LEU A 49 17.50 0.97 -15.41
N GLU A 50 18.41 1.14 -14.46
CA GLU A 50 18.22 0.74 -13.07
C GLU A 50 17.06 1.51 -12.41
N THR A 51 16.99 2.83 -12.64
CA THR A 51 15.85 3.66 -12.19
C THR A 51 14.54 3.25 -12.86
N LEU A 52 14.53 2.96 -14.17
CA LEU A 52 13.32 2.54 -14.87
C LEU A 52 12.83 1.16 -14.40
N VAL A 53 13.73 0.20 -14.24
CA VAL A 53 13.41 -1.15 -13.76
C VAL A 53 12.90 -1.09 -12.33
N SER A 54 13.57 -0.36 -11.43
CA SER A 54 13.11 -0.21 -10.05
C SER A 54 11.74 0.45 -9.97
N PHE A 55 11.46 1.45 -10.81
CA PHE A 55 10.14 2.06 -10.93
C PHE A 55 9.06 1.06 -11.33
N ILE A 56 9.30 0.22 -12.34
CA ILE A 56 8.35 -0.82 -12.78
C ILE A 56 8.11 -1.84 -11.65
N VAL A 57 9.17 -2.27 -10.95
CA VAL A 57 9.06 -3.20 -9.82
C VAL A 57 8.21 -2.61 -8.69
N ILE A 58 8.41 -1.33 -8.37
CA ILE A 58 7.60 -0.61 -7.39
C ILE A 58 6.13 -0.57 -7.84
N LEU A 59 5.84 -0.22 -9.09
CA LEU A 59 4.47 -0.19 -9.63
C LEU A 59 3.77 -1.56 -9.48
N VAL A 60 4.45 -2.64 -9.83
CA VAL A 60 3.93 -4.01 -9.66
C VAL A 60 3.70 -4.32 -8.17
N GLY A 61 4.64 -3.97 -7.30
CA GLY A 61 4.51 -4.15 -5.86
C GLY A 61 3.32 -3.39 -5.27
N ILE A 62 3.08 -2.15 -5.70
CA ILE A 62 1.91 -1.34 -5.32
C ILE A 62 0.62 -2.02 -5.77
N ALA A 63 0.55 -2.41 -7.05
CA ALA A 63 -0.64 -3.05 -7.60
C ALA A 63 -1.02 -4.34 -6.85
N LEU A 64 -0.02 -5.16 -6.46
CA LEU A 64 -0.23 -6.40 -5.68
C LEU A 64 -0.57 -6.16 -4.20
N THR A 65 -0.33 -4.95 -3.70
CA THR A 65 -0.62 -4.54 -2.32
C THR A 65 -1.99 -3.88 -2.20
N ALA A 66 -2.57 -3.43 -3.31
CA ALA A 66 -3.89 -2.83 -3.35
C ALA A 66 -4.97 -3.75 -2.75
N LEU A 67 -5.98 -3.14 -2.11
CA LEU A 67 -7.12 -3.90 -1.59
C LEU A 67 -7.95 -4.44 -2.76
N PRO A 68 -8.58 -5.62 -2.59
CA PRO A 68 -9.53 -6.12 -3.57
C PRO A 68 -10.68 -5.13 -3.73
N LEU A 69 -11.18 -5.00 -4.96
CA LEU A 69 -12.33 -4.16 -5.24
C LEU A 69 -13.56 -4.73 -4.51
N LYS A 70 -14.34 -3.85 -3.88
CA LYS A 70 -15.63 -4.20 -3.29
C LYS A 70 -16.71 -4.17 -4.37
N ASN A 71 -17.68 -5.09 -4.28
CA ASN A 71 -18.85 -5.08 -5.15
C ASN A 71 -19.68 -3.81 -4.94
N VAL A 72 -20.18 -3.24 -6.04
CA VAL A 72 -20.98 -2.00 -6.01
C VAL A 72 -22.44 -2.25 -5.61
N THR A 73 -22.93 -3.48 -5.72
CA THR A 73 -24.36 -3.78 -5.54
C THR A 73 -24.70 -4.01 -4.07
N TRP A 74 -25.75 -3.32 -3.61
CA TRP A 74 -26.29 -3.50 -2.26
C TRP A 74 -26.74 -4.95 -2.00
N ALA A 75 -27.35 -5.60 -3.00
CA ALA A 75 -27.75 -7.00 -2.91
C ALA A 75 -26.58 -7.95 -2.64
N SER A 76 -25.37 -7.64 -3.15
CA SER A 76 -24.18 -8.46 -2.87
C SER A 76 -23.73 -8.32 -1.42
N GLU A 77 -23.81 -7.11 -0.85
CA GLU A 77 -23.48 -6.86 0.55
C GLU A 77 -24.53 -7.47 1.49
N MET A 78 -25.81 -7.35 1.13
CA MET A 78 -26.92 -7.82 1.95
C MET A 78 -26.93 -9.35 2.08
N ARG A 79 -26.43 -10.08 1.07
CA ARG A 79 -26.33 -11.54 1.09
C ARG A 79 -25.38 -12.07 2.17
N THR A 80 -24.42 -11.27 2.64
CA THR A 80 -23.49 -11.69 3.70
C THR A 80 -23.98 -11.36 5.11
N LYS A 81 -25.08 -10.60 5.25
CA LYS A 81 -25.64 -10.20 6.55
C LYS A 81 -26.79 -11.12 6.95
N SER A 82 -26.89 -11.45 8.24
CA SER A 82 -28.04 -12.20 8.77
C SER A 82 -29.22 -11.27 9.06
N ILE A 83 -30.42 -11.85 9.17
CA ILE A 83 -31.61 -11.08 9.56
C ILE A 83 -31.44 -10.49 10.96
N ASP A 84 -30.86 -11.25 11.89
CA ASP A 84 -30.65 -10.80 13.27
C ASP A 84 -29.73 -9.57 13.35
N GLU A 85 -28.68 -9.51 12.52
CA GLU A 85 -27.76 -8.35 12.46
C GLU A 85 -28.46 -7.09 11.95
N VAL A 86 -29.41 -7.24 11.04
CA VAL A 86 -30.13 -6.13 10.42
C VAL A 86 -31.30 -5.68 11.31
N ASP A 87 -31.93 -6.62 12.00
CA ASP A 87 -33.11 -6.40 12.83
C ASP A 87 -32.76 -5.96 14.27
N SER A 88 -31.52 -6.13 14.73
CA SER A 88 -31.06 -5.74 16.08
C SER A 88 -31.01 -4.23 16.36
N ARG A 89 -31.82 -3.43 15.64
CA ARG A 89 -31.89 -1.96 15.63
C ARG A 89 -31.61 -1.35 17.00
N SER A 90 -30.35 -0.99 17.23
CA SER A 90 -29.85 -0.56 18.54
C SER A 90 -30.55 0.69 19.07
N ASN A 91 -30.96 1.59 18.16
CA ASN A 91 -31.72 2.79 18.50
C ASN A 91 -33.08 2.50 19.15
N PHE A 92 -33.62 1.29 18.98
CA PHE A 92 -34.91 0.88 19.54
C PHE A 92 -34.78 -0.36 20.44
N ALA A 93 -33.56 -0.66 20.91
CA ALA A 93 -33.34 -1.81 21.77
C ALA A 93 -34.04 -1.63 23.13
N PRO A 94 -35.02 -2.48 23.50
CA PRO A 94 -35.66 -2.40 24.80
C PRO A 94 -34.68 -2.85 25.88
N LEU A 95 -34.54 -2.06 26.95
CA LEU A 95 -33.72 -2.44 28.10
C LEU A 95 -34.42 -3.47 29.01
N THR A 96 -35.75 -3.55 28.94
CA THR A 96 -36.57 -4.50 29.68
C THR A 96 -36.58 -5.86 28.96
N HIS A 97 -35.61 -6.69 29.28
CA HIS A 97 -35.45 -8.03 28.70
C HIS A 97 -34.95 -9.01 29.77
N ARG A 98 -35.16 -10.31 29.54
CA ARG A 98 -34.84 -11.36 30.53
C ARG A 98 -33.34 -11.49 30.84
N GLY A 99 -32.48 -10.94 29.99
CA GLY A 99 -31.03 -10.92 30.21
C GLY A 99 -30.64 -10.24 31.52
N GLN A 100 -31.42 -9.26 31.99
CA GLN A 100 -31.18 -8.59 33.26
C GLN A 100 -31.26 -9.51 34.48
N ILE A 101 -32.08 -10.57 34.42
CA ILE A 101 -32.24 -11.53 35.52
C ILE A 101 -31.30 -12.72 35.32
N LEU A 102 -31.14 -13.17 34.08
CA LEU A 102 -30.34 -14.34 33.74
C LEU A 102 -28.82 -14.10 33.82
N PHE A 103 -28.37 -12.86 33.62
CA PHE A 103 -26.95 -12.48 33.63
C PHE A 103 -26.61 -11.43 34.70
N ALA A 104 -27.49 -11.21 35.69
CA ALA A 104 -27.14 -10.42 36.87
C ALA A 104 -26.01 -11.11 37.66
N ALA A 105 -25.10 -10.31 38.22
CA ALA A 105 -24.12 -10.83 39.15
C ALA A 105 -24.84 -11.37 40.41
N SER A 106 -24.46 -12.58 40.83
CA SER A 106 -24.87 -13.10 42.12
C SER A 106 -23.98 -12.47 43.21
N ASP A 107 -24.55 -11.56 43.99
CA ASP A 107 -23.95 -11.15 45.27
C ASP A 107 -24.00 -12.29 46.30
#